data_AF-A0A9X9BGE3-F1
#
_entry.id   AF-A0A9X9BGE3-F1
#
_cell.length_a   1.000
_cell.length_b   1.000
_cell.length_c   1.000
_cell.angle_alpha   90.00
_cell.angle_beta   90.00
_cell.angle_gamma   90.00
#
_symmetry.space_group_name_H-M   'P 1'
#
loop_
_entity.id
_entity.type
_entity.pdbx_description
1 polymer ?
#
loop_
_entity_poly.entity_id
_entity_poly.type
_entity_poly.pdbx_seq_one_letter_code
_entity_poly.pdbx_strand_id
1 'polypeptide(L)' 'MIIHFIASKFRTFWERYIDPLPALRREAEELRLQMEKAKRQKKGSKEIERAYRLKTAEIIAVERGISYRNGSLDWGQ' A
#
# COMPACT_ATOMS: atom_id res chain seq x y z
N MET A 1 -10.35 -13.26 32.40
CA MET A 1 -10.95 -12.78 31.13
C MET A 1 -10.13 -11.63 30.53
N ILE A 2 -8.82 -11.82 30.34
CA ILE A 2 -7.86 -10.82 29.80
C ILE A 2 -7.07 -11.41 28.63
N ILE A 3 -6.81 -12.72 28.68
CA ILE A 3 -6.05 -13.48 27.67
C ILE A 3 -6.75 -13.45 26.30
N HIS A 4 -8.09 -13.51 26.24
CA HIS A 4 -8.86 -13.42 24.99
C HIS A 4 -8.78 -12.04 24.32
N PHE A 5 -8.58 -10.96 25.08
CA PHE A 5 -8.49 -9.61 24.53
C PHE A 5 -7.15 -9.37 23.83
N ILE A 6 -6.07 -9.91 24.42
CA ILE A 6 -4.70 -9.82 23.87
C ILE A 6 -4.59 -10.66 22.60
N ALA A 7 -5.14 -11.87 22.57
CA ALA A 7 -5.12 -12.73 21.39
C ALA A 7 -5.87 -12.12 20.18
N SER A 8 -6.98 -11.41 20.43
CA SER A 8 -7.72 -10.72 19.36
C SER A 8 -6.93 -9.56 18.75
N LYS A 9 -6.31 -8.71 19.60
CA LYS A 9 -5.42 -7.63 19.17
C LYS A 9 -4.20 -8.14 18.41
N PHE A 10 -3.58 -9.23 18.88
CA PHE A 10 -2.46 -9.86 18.21
C PHE A 10 -2.85 -10.46 16.87
N ARG A 11 -4.03 -11.08 16.75
CA ARG A 11 -4.54 -11.60 15.48
C ARG A 11 -4.80 -10.48 14.47
N THR A 12 -5.41 -9.37 14.87
CA THR A 12 -5.61 -8.21 13.98
C THR A 12 -4.27 -7.56 13.58
N PHE A 13 -3.29 -7.51 14.49
CA PHE A 13 -1.94 -7.03 14.16
C PHE A 13 -1.18 -8.01 13.25
N TRP A 14 -1.32 -9.32 13.48
CA TRP A 14 -0.72 -10.37 12.66
C TRP A 14 -1.34 -10.43 11.27
N GLU A 15 -2.66 -10.33 11.11
CA GLU A 15 -3.29 -10.22 9.79
C GLU A 15 -2.80 -8.98 9.02
N ARG A 16 -2.56 -7.88 9.73
CA ARG A 16 -1.97 -6.66 9.16
C ARG A 16 -0.46 -6.76 8.86
N TYR A 17 0.24 -7.72 9.49
CA TYR A 17 1.67 -7.99 9.28
C TYR A 17 1.92 -9.09 8.24
N ILE A 18 1.01 -10.07 8.14
CA ILE A 18 1.05 -11.17 7.17
C ILE A 18 0.67 -10.68 5.78
N ASP A 19 -0.31 -9.79 5.68
CA ASP A 19 -0.80 -9.27 4.40
C ASP A 19 -0.79 -7.73 4.42
N PRO A 20 0.29 -7.07 3.93
CA PRO A 20 0.36 -5.62 3.84
C PRO A 20 -0.54 -5.06 2.72
N LEU A 21 -1.01 -5.94 1.83
CA LEU A 21 -1.89 -5.69 0.68
C LEU A 21 -3.12 -4.81 0.97
N PRO A 22 -3.97 -5.06 2.00
CA PRO A 22 -5.10 -4.21 2.34
C PRO A 22 -4.69 -2.79 2.73
N ALA A 23 -3.57 -2.61 3.45
CA ALA A 23 -3.08 -1.28 3.81
C ALA A 23 -2.55 -0.54 2.58
N LEU A 24 -1.78 -1.22 1.74
CA LEU A 24 -1.24 -0.66 0.50
C LEU A 24 -2.34 -0.29 -0.50
N ARG A 25 -3.37 -1.12 -0.65
CA ARG A 25 -4.55 -0.84 -1.49
C ARG A 25 -5.28 0.41 -1.02
N ARG A 26 -5.43 0.58 0.30
CA ARG A 26 -6.06 1.77 0.89
C ARG A 26 -5.24 3.04 0.62
N GLU A 27 -3.92 2.98 0.80
CA GLU A 27 -3.03 4.11 0.46
C GLU A 27 -3.08 4.46 -1.05
N ALA A 28 -3.09 3.46 -1.93
CA ALA A 28 -3.20 3.67 -3.36
C ALA A 28 -4.54 4.31 -3.75
N GLU A 29 -5.63 3.94 -3.10
CA GLU A 29 -6.96 4.54 -3.33
C GLU A 29 -7.01 6.00 -2.86
N GLU A 30 -6.40 6.32 -1.71
CA GLU A 30 -6.26 7.70 -1.24
C GLU A 30 -5.46 8.57 -2.23
N LEU A 31 -4.35 8.04 -2.76
CA LEU A 31 -3.55 8.73 -3.79
C LEU A 31 -4.35 8.95 -5.08
N ARG A 32 -5.18 7.98 -5.50
CA ARG A 32 -6.08 8.12 -6.65
C ARG A 32 -7.13 9.22 -6.41
N LEU A 33 -7.73 9.28 -5.23
CA LEU A 33 -8.67 10.35 -4.87
C LEU A 33 -7.99 11.73 -4.87
N GLN A 34 -6.75 11.81 -4.37
CA GLN A 34 -5.97 13.04 -4.41
C GLN A 34 -5.63 13.46 -5.84
N MET A 35 -5.31 12.53 -6.74
CA MET A 35 -5.14 12.82 -8.16
C MET A 35 -6.40 13.39 -8.80
N GLU A 36 -7.56 12.76 -8.56
CA GLU A 36 -8.84 13.26 -9.09
C GLU A 36 -9.13 14.67 -8.57
N LYS A 37 -8.89 14.92 -7.28
CA LYS A 37 -9.03 16.25 -6.68
C LYS A 37 -8.05 17.26 -7.27
N ALA A 38 -6.80 16.86 -7.53
CA ALA A 38 -5.78 17.72 -8.13
C ALA A 38 -6.08 18.02 -9.62
N LYS A 39 -6.58 17.02 -10.37
CA LYS A 39 -7.07 17.18 -11.74
C LYS A 39 -8.24 18.15 -11.82
N ARG A 40 -9.22 18.04 -10.90
CA ARG A 40 -10.34 18.99 -10.78
C ARG A 40 -9.87 20.42 -10.48
N GLN A 41 -8.79 20.56 -9.71
CA GLN A 41 -8.19 21.86 -9.36
C GLN A 41 -7.21 22.39 -10.43
N LYS A 42 -7.00 21.70 -11.56
CA LYS A 42 -5.98 22.03 -12.58
C LYS A 42 -4.57 22.25 -12.00
N LYS A 43 -4.26 21.64 -10.85
CA LYS A 43 -2.92 21.69 -10.24
C LYS A 43 -2.06 20.57 -10.80
N GLY A 44 -0.75 20.78 -10.84
CA GLY A 44 0.20 19.75 -11.25
C GLY A 44 0.15 18.57 -10.28
N SER A 45 -0.22 17.39 -10.77
CA SER A 45 -0.33 16.15 -9.96
C SER A 45 0.86 15.21 -10.13
N LYS A 46 1.99 15.68 -10.71
CA LYS A 46 3.12 14.82 -11.08
C LYS A 46 3.71 14.04 -9.90
N GLU A 47 3.80 14.68 -8.73
CA GLU A 47 4.31 14.02 -7.51
C GLU A 47 3.33 12.96 -6.98
N ILE A 48 2.03 13.25 -7.00
CA ILE A 48 0.97 12.31 -6.61
C ILE A 48 0.96 11.11 -7.57
N GLU A 49 1.21 11.34 -8.86
CA GLU A 49 1.35 10.29 -9.87
C GLU A 49 2.55 9.40 -9.66
N ARG A 50 3.69 9.99 -9.32
CA ARG A 50 4.87 9.22 -8.93
C ARG A 50 4.59 8.37 -7.69
N ALA A 51 3.97 8.95 -6.66
CA ALA A 51 3.64 8.24 -5.43
C ALA A 51 2.64 7.08 -5.68
N TYR A 52 1.61 7.31 -6.49
CA TYR A 52 0.65 6.26 -6.86
C TYR A 52 1.32 5.10 -7.57
N ARG A 53 2.16 5.38 -8.59
CA ARG A 53 2.90 4.33 -9.31
C ARG A 53 3.82 3.52 -8.38
N LEU A 54 4.52 4.19 -7.47
CA LEU A 54 5.38 3.51 -6.49
C LEU A 54 4.58 2.60 -5.56
N LYS A 55 3.42 3.05 -5.06
CA LYS A 55 2.54 2.25 -4.20
C LYS A 55 1.89 1.10 -4.96
N THR A 56 1.50 1.28 -6.23
CA THR A 56 1.02 0.17 -7.07
C THR A 56 2.10 -0.87 -7.31
N ALA A 57 3.35 -0.46 -7.54
CA ALA A 57 4.45 -1.41 -7.67
C ALA A 57 4.71 -2.16 -6.35
N GLU A 58 4.61 -1.50 -5.19
CA GLU A 58 4.70 -2.16 -3.88
C GLU A 58 3.59 -3.20 -3.69
N ILE A 59 2.35 -2.92 -4.12
CA ILE A 59 1.24 -3.90 -4.14
C ILE A 59 1.57 -5.10 -5.01
N ILE A 60 2.01 -4.86 -6.26
CA ILE A 60 2.36 -5.93 -7.21
C ILE A 60 3.49 -6.80 -6.65
N ALA A 61 4.44 -6.20 -5.95
CA ALA A 61 5.54 -6.93 -5.34
C ALA A 61 5.05 -7.91 -4.26
N VAL A 62 4.20 -7.40 -3.37
CA VAL A 62 3.57 -8.21 -2.31
C VAL A 62 2.68 -9.31 -2.93
N GLU A 63 1.85 -8.99 -3.94
CA GLU A 63 0.99 -9.97 -4.62
C GLU A 63 1.78 -11.09 -5.30
N ARG A 64 2.96 -10.77 -5.85
CA ARG A 64 3.82 -11.75 -6.52
C ARG A 64 4.84 -12.40 -5.59
N GLY A 65 4.89 -12.02 -4.31
CA GLY A 65 5.90 -12.49 -3.36
C GLY A 65 7.33 -12.10 -3.73
N ILE A 66 7.50 -11.04 -4.52
CA ILE A 66 8.80 -10.51 -4.96
C ILE A 66 9.21 -9.30 -4.12
N SER A 67 10.52 -9.09 -3.96
CA SER A 67 11.02 -7.99 -3.16
C SER A 67 10.91 -6.66 -3.92
N TYR A 68 10.28 -5.65 -3.31
CA TYR A 68 10.31 -4.28 -3.81
C TYR A 68 11.40 -3.51 -3.08
N ARG A 69 12.45 -3.10 -3.79
CA ARG A 69 13.55 -2.31 -3.22
C ARG A 69 13.82 -1.10 -4.10
N ASN A 70 13.89 0.07 -3.48
CA ASN A 70 14.39 1.31 -4.09
C ASN A 70 13.64 1.72 -5.39
N GLY A 71 12.32 1.51 -5.44
CA GLY A 71 11.50 1.88 -6.61
C GLY A 71 11.53 0.89 -7.78
N SER A 72 12.11 -0.29 -7.58
CA SER A 72 12.24 -1.34 -8.59
C SER A 72 11.68 -2.67 -8.05
N LEU A 73 10.93 -3.38 -8.89
CA LEU A 73 10.52 -4.76 -8.64
C LEU A 73 11.73 -5.65 -8.90
N ASP A 74 12.23 -6.31 -7.85
CA ASP A 74 13.27 -7.31 -7.98
C ASP A 74 12.62 -8.60 -8.47
N TRP A 75 12.65 -8.81 -9.79
CA TRP A 75 11.96 -9.93 -10.43
C TRP A 75 12.62 -11.28 -10.20
N GLY A 76 13.75 -11.35 -9.46
CA GLY A 76 14.59 -12.54 -9.36
C GLY A 76 15.10 -12.93 -10.75
N GLN A 77 16.33 -12.51 -11.08
CA GLN A 77 16.96 -12.93 -12.33
C GLN A 77 17.20 -14.43 -12.35
#